data_AF-A0A932XTX9-F1
#
_entry.id   AF-A0A932XTX9-F1
#
_cell.length_a   1.000
_cell.length_b   1.000
_cell.length_c   1.000
_cell.angle_alpha   90.00
_cell.angle_beta   90.00
_cell.angle_gamma   90.00
#
_symmetry.space_group_name_H-M   'P 1'
#
loop_
_entity.id
_entity.type
_entity.pdbx_description
1 polymer ?
#
loop_
_entity_poly.entity_id
_entity_poly.type
_entity_poly.pdbx_seq_one_letter_code
_entity_poly.pdbx_strand_id
1 'polypeptide(L)'
;MQHFFHHIQKEFLKHTFDYLLLITGGVLFLIGLNIFNGERLMEYIILLTFTSLYIVWGIYHHIIDDTLHLRTVIEYILIGFTIIFLMKVIVFPN
;
A
#
# COMPACT_ATOMS: atom_id res chain seq x y z
N MET A 1 -20.84 12.97 -21.94
CA MET A 1 -20.75 12.18 -20.69
C MET A 1 -20.46 10.69 -20.94
N GLN A 2 -21.12 10.01 -21.89
CA GLN A 2 -20.89 8.58 -22.16
C GLN A 2 -19.43 8.20 -22.51
N HIS A 3 -18.73 9.03 -23.31
CA HIS A 3 -17.30 8.79 -23.63
C HIS A 3 -16.37 8.83 -22.41
N PHE A 4 -16.70 9.65 -21.41
CA PHE A 4 -15.90 9.79 -20.19
C PHE A 4 -16.03 8.55 -19.30
N PHE A 5 -17.26 8.05 -19.10
CA PHE A 5 -17.50 6.80 -18.36
C PHE A 5 -16.85 5.59 -19.02
N HIS A 6 -16.86 5.53 -20.36
CA HIS A 6 -16.23 4.42 -21.09
C HIS A 6 -14.70 4.42 -20.95
N HIS A 7 -14.08 5.60 -20.87
CA HIS A 7 -12.64 5.73 -20.65
C HIS A 7 -12.24 5.27 -19.24
N ILE A 8 -12.95 5.77 -18.22
CA ILE A 8 -12.75 5.37 -16.83
C ILE A 8 -12.91 3.86 -16.67
N GLN A 9 -13.96 3.27 -17.23
CA GLN A 9 -14.21 1.84 -17.10
C GLN A 9 -13.08 0.99 -17.73
N LYS A 10 -12.49 1.47 -18.83
CA LYS A 10 -11.40 0.77 -19.52
C LYS A 10 -10.09 0.83 -18.73
N GLU A 11 -9.76 1.98 -18.12
CA GLU A 11 -8.61 2.11 -17.21
C GLU A 11 -8.81 1.30 -15.93
N PHE A 12 -10.00 1.35 -15.34
CA PHE A 12 -10.32 0.60 -14.14
C PHE A 12 -10.22 -0.91 -14.38
N LEU A 13 -10.70 -1.39 -15.53
CA LEU A 13 -10.57 -2.80 -15.92
C LEU A 13 -9.11 -3.22 -16.08
N LYS A 14 -8.27 -2.35 -16.67
CA LYS A 14 -6.83 -2.61 -16.86
C LYS A 14 -6.10 -2.77 -15.53
N HIS A 15 -6.49 -2.00 -14.50
CA HIS A 15 -5.84 -2.00 -13.19
C HIS A 15 -6.69 -2.66 -12.07
N THR A 16 -7.71 -3.44 -12.43
CA THR A 16 -8.62 -4.07 -11.45
C THR A 16 -7.85 -4.91 -10.43
N PHE A 17 -6.83 -5.63 -10.90
CA PHE A 17 -6.00 -6.47 -10.02
C PHE A 17 -5.22 -5.64 -9.01
N ASP A 18 -4.65 -4.50 -9.43
CA ASP A 18 -3.92 -3.58 -8.56
C ASP A 18 -4.83 -3.05 -7.43
N TYR A 19 -6.02 -2.59 -7.79
CA TYR A 19 -6.99 -2.11 -6.80
C TYR A 19 -7.45 -3.22 -5.86
N LEU A 20 -7.72 -4.42 -6.38
CA LEU A 20 -8.17 -5.54 -5.57
C LEU A 20 -7.07 -6.02 -4.61
N LEU A 21 -5.82 -6.07 -5.05
CA LEU A 21 -4.67 -6.41 -4.22
C LEU A 21 -4.49 -5.40 -3.08
N LEU A 22 -4.54 -4.10 -3.38
CA LEU A 22 -4.37 -3.06 -2.37
C LEU A 22 -5.53 -3.02 -1.37
N ILE A 23 -6.77 -3.19 -1.83
CA ILE A 23 -7.95 -3.23 -0.96
C ILE A 23 -7.86 -4.44 -0.04
N THR A 24 -7.56 -5.63 -0.57
CA THR A 24 -7.45 -6.84 0.24
C THR A 24 -6.30 -6.74 1.24
N GLY A 25 -5.13 -6.26 0.80
CA GLY A 25 -3.99 -6.00 1.68
C GLY A 25 -4.31 -4.98 2.79
N GLY A 26 -5.01 -3.89 2.45
CA GLY A 26 -5.42 -2.86 3.40
C GLY A 26 -6.44 -3.37 4.42
N VAL A 27 -7.43 -4.16 3.99
CA VAL A 27 -8.40 -4.79 4.90
C VAL A 27 -7.70 -5.78 5.83
N LEU A 28 -6.82 -6.64 5.32
CA LEU A 28 -6.04 -7.57 6.14
C LEU A 28 -5.13 -6.83 7.14
N PHE A 29 -4.52 -5.73 6.72
CA PHE A 29 -3.72 -4.87 7.60
C PHE A 29 -4.53 -4.30 8.76
N LEU A 30 -5.71 -3.72 8.47
CA LEU A 30 -6.59 -3.17 9.50
C LEU A 30 -7.13 -4.24 10.45
N ILE A 31 -7.51 -5.40 9.92
CA ILE A 31 -7.94 -6.55 10.72
C ILE A 31 -6.79 -7.02 11.61
N GLY A 32 -5.59 -7.17 11.07
CA GLY A 32 -4.39 -7.55 11.82
C GLY A 32 -4.09 -6.58 12.96
N LEU A 33 -4.07 -5.26 12.69
CA LEU A 33 -3.88 -4.25 13.73
C LEU A 33 -4.97 -4.29 14.80
N ASN A 34 -6.21 -4.58 14.43
CA ASN A 34 -7.31 -4.68 15.39
C ASN A 34 -7.18 -5.92 16.29
N ILE A 35 -6.81 -7.07 15.71
CA ILE A 35 -6.67 -8.34 16.45
C ILE A 35 -5.48 -8.30 17.41
N PHE A 36 -4.33 -7.78 16.95
CA PHE A 36 -3.09 -7.74 17.71
C PHE A 36 -2.90 -6.41 18.46
N ASN A 37 -3.98 -5.67 18.68
CA ASN A 37 -3.95 -4.37 19.34
C ASN A 37 -3.31 -4.50 20.74
N GLY A 38 -2.27 -3.71 20.99
CA GLY A 38 -1.53 -3.69 22.26
C GLY A 38 -0.34 -4.66 22.31
N GLU A 39 -0.22 -5.61 21.37
CA GLU A 39 0.97 -6.43 21.20
C GLU A 39 2.00 -5.73 20.31
N ARG A 40 2.90 -4.96 20.93
CA ARG A 40 3.83 -4.07 20.22
C ARG A 40 4.65 -4.74 19.11
N LEU A 41 5.10 -5.97 19.36
CA LEU A 41 5.90 -6.72 18.40
C LEU A 41 5.06 -7.13 17.17
N MET A 42 3.83 -7.59 17.39
CA MET A 42 2.95 -8.04 16.31
C MET A 42 2.47 -6.88 15.45
N GLU A 43 2.08 -5.76 16.06
CA GLU A 43 1.72 -4.54 15.33
C GLU A 43 2.88 -4.04 14.46
N TYR A 44 4.11 -4.06 14.97
CA TYR A 44 5.30 -3.71 14.19
C TYR A 44 5.53 -4.67 13.02
N ILE A 45 5.39 -5.98 13.22
CA ILE A 45 5.52 -6.98 12.16
C ILE A 45 4.46 -6.74 11.08
N ILE A 46 3.20 -6.51 11.46
CA ILE A 46 2.09 -6.25 10.54
C ILE A 46 2.34 -4.98 9.73
N LEU A 47 2.80 -3.90 10.37
CA LEU A 47 3.22 -2.66 9.71
C LEU A 47 4.35 -2.88 8.71
N LEU A 48 5.39 -3.62 9.11
CA LEU A 48 6.53 -3.92 8.26
C LEU A 48 6.12 -4.75 7.04
N THR A 49 5.27 -5.77 7.24
CA THR A 49 4.74 -6.61 6.17
C THR A 49 3.89 -5.79 5.20
N PHE A 50 2.97 -4.97 5.69
CA PHE A 50 2.11 -4.14 4.84
C PHE A 50 2.91 -3.11 4.04
N THR A 51 3.88 -2.45 4.69
CA THR A 51 4.78 -1.51 4.02
C THR A 51 5.62 -2.18 2.94
N SER A 52 6.14 -3.38 3.22
CA SER A 52 6.90 -4.16 2.24
C SER A 52 6.04 -4.55 1.04
N LEU A 53 4.79 -4.99 1.29
CA LEU A 53 3.81 -5.28 0.24
C LEU A 53 3.56 -4.04 -0.63
N TYR A 54 3.37 -2.87 -0.02
CA TYR A 54 3.15 -1.61 -0.73
C TYR A 54 4.34 -1.24 -1.63
N ILE A 55 5.58 -1.38 -1.13
CA ILE A 55 6.79 -1.10 -1.92
C ILE A 55 6.92 -2.09 -3.09
N VAL A 56 6.74 -3.39 -2.83
CA VAL A 56 6.82 -4.43 -3.87
C VAL A 56 5.75 -4.22 -4.94
N TRP A 57 4.51 -3.91 -4.53
CA TRP A 57 3.43 -3.58 -5.46
C TRP A 57 3.75 -2.33 -6.29
N GLY A 58 4.22 -1.24 -5.66
CA GLY A 58 4.57 -0.01 -6.37
C GLY A 58 5.67 -0.21 -7.43
N ILE A 59 6.67 -1.04 -7.12
CA ILE A 59 7.69 -1.46 -8.08
C ILE A 59 7.05 -2.29 -9.21
N TYR A 60 6.29 -3.33 -8.88
CA TYR A 60 5.65 -4.22 -9.85
C TYR A 60 4.73 -3.46 -10.84
N HIS A 61 3.87 -2.59 -10.31
CA HIS A 61 2.94 -1.79 -11.11
C HIS A 61 3.68 -0.88 -12.10
N HIS A 62 4.77 -0.22 -11.68
CA HIS A 62 5.56 0.63 -12.56
C HIS A 62 6.50 -0.12 -13.52
N ILE A 63 6.86 -1.38 -13.24
CA ILE A 63 7.51 -2.24 -14.23
C ILE A 63 6.53 -2.54 -15.37
N ILE A 64 5.28 -2.86 -15.04
CA ILE A 64 4.27 -3.23 -16.04
C ILE A 64 3.88 -2.05 -16.93
N ASP A 65 3.79 -0.85 -16.36
CA ASP A 65 3.47 0.35 -17.14
C ASP A 65 4.71 1.02 -17.78
N ASP A 66 5.89 0.37 -17.74
CA ASP A 66 7.16 0.88 -18.29
C ASP A 66 7.58 2.27 -17.76
N THR A 67 7.04 2.68 -16.60
CA THR A 67 7.33 3.97 -15.95
C THR A 67 8.28 3.84 -14.77
N LEU A 68 9.02 2.73 -14.67
CA LEU A 68 9.91 2.49 -13.54
C LEU A 68 11.14 3.41 -13.60
N HIS A 69 11.12 4.44 -12.77
CA HIS A 69 12.28 5.29 -12.51
C HIS A 69 12.77 5.09 -11.07
N LEU A 70 14.09 5.17 -10.87
CA LEU A 70 14.70 5.08 -9.54
C LEU A 70 14.12 6.12 -8.57
N ARG A 71 13.78 7.32 -9.09
CA ARG A 71 13.08 8.36 -8.34
C ARG A 71 11.79 7.83 -7.71
N THR A 72 10.98 7.11 -8.48
CA THR A 72 9.70 6.61 -8.00
C THR A 72 9.90 5.52 -6.96
N VAL A 73 10.86 4.61 -7.14
CA VAL A 73 11.19 3.60 -6.12
C VAL A 73 11.59 4.25 -4.79
N ILE A 74 12.39 5.32 -4.85
CA ILE A 74 12.78 6.10 -3.65
C ILE A 74 11.56 6.77 -3.00
N GLU A 75 10.64 7.33 -3.79
CA GLU A 75 9.39 7.93 -3.26
C GLU A 75 8.57 6.90 -2.47
N TYR A 76 8.36 5.69 -3.00
CA TYR A 76 7.64 4.62 -2.30
C TYR A 76 8.33 4.18 -1.02
N ILE A 77 9.65 4.05 -1.03
CA ILE A 77 10.44 3.73 0.17
C ILE A 77 10.28 4.83 1.22
N LEU A 78 10.41 6.11 0.84
CA LEU A 78 10.26 7.25 1.75
C LEU A 78 8.85 7.33 2.34
N ILE A 79 7.81 7.10 1.53
CA ILE A 79 6.42 7.05 2.00
C ILE A 79 6.25 5.90 3.00
N GLY A 80 6.77 4.70 2.68
CA GLY A 80 6.73 3.56 3.58
C GLY A 80 7.39 3.83 4.93
N PHE A 81 8.61 4.38 4.92
CA PHE A 81 9.30 4.80 6.14
C PHE A 81 8.51 5.84 6.93
N THR A 82 7.91 6.81 6.25
CA THR A 82 7.08 7.85 6.89
C THR A 82 5.88 7.23 7.58
N ILE A 83 5.17 6.29 6.94
CA ILE A 83 4.01 5.62 7.53
C ILE A 83 4.41 4.79 8.75
N ILE A 84 5.51 4.03 8.67
CA ILE A 84 6.04 3.27 9.82
C ILE A 84 6.37 4.22 10.98
N PHE A 85 7.03 5.34 10.70
CA PHE A 85 7.41 6.31 11.74
C PHE A 85 6.18 6.97 12.37
N LEU A 86 5.22 7.42 11.57
CA LEU A 86 3.97 8.02 12.07
C LEU A 86 3.16 7.02 12.90
N MET A 87 3.03 5.78 12.44
CA MET A 87 2.32 4.74 13.18
C MET A 87 3.03 4.39 14.48
N LYS A 88 4.37 4.37 14.52
CA LYS A 88 5.10 4.23 15.79
C LYS A 88 4.75 5.34 16.78
N VAL A 89 4.66 6.59 16.32
CA VAL A 89 4.34 7.75 17.15
C VAL A 89 2.88 7.69 17.66
N ILE A 90 1.94 7.28 16.80
CA ILE A 90 0.50 7.28 17.12
C ILE A 90 0.08 6.05 17.92
N VAL A 91 0.58 4.86 17.56
CA VAL A 91 0.19 3.56 18.14
C VAL A 91 1.01 3.22 19.38
N PHE A 92 2.28 3.67 19.46
CA PHE A 92 3.11 3.53 20.65
C PHE A 92 3.46 4.88 21.30
N PRO A 93 2.48 5.61 21.86
CA PRO A 93 2.77 6.76 22.69
C PRO A 93 3.30 6.24 24.04
N ASN A 94 4.61 5.99 24.11
CA ASN A 94 5.42 5.64 25.30
C ASN A 94 4.84 4.56 26.23
#